data_AF-A0A620CNC0-F1
#
_entry.id   AF-A0A620CNC0-F1
#
_cell.length_a   1.000
_cell.length_b   1.000
_cell.length_c   1.000
_cell.angle_alpha   90.00
_cell.angle_beta   90.00
_cell.angle_gamma   90.00
#
_symmetry.space_group_name_H-M   'P 1'
#
loop_
_entity.id
_entity.type
_entity.pdbx_description
1 polymer ?
#
loop_
_entity_poly.entity_id
_entity_poly.type
_entity_poly.pdbx_seq_one_letter_code
_entity_poly.pdbx_strand_id
1 'polypeptide(L)' 'MPLPAEWTADCVVPPVPEPFTFGASVDYNLQLLAVIKNCNVDKANIRRAEAQRQHEFTAVAGTPAVPART' A
#
# COMPACT_ATOMS: atom_id res chain seq x y z
N MET A 1 -13.31 10.71 -6.67
CA MET A 1 -11.94 11.19 -7.00
C MET A 1 -11.09 9.98 -7.38
N PRO A 2 -10.32 10.01 -8.48
CA PRO A 2 -9.41 8.91 -8.83
C PRO A 2 -8.34 8.74 -7.76
N LEU A 3 -7.84 7.52 -7.59
CA LEU A 3 -6.67 7.26 -6.75
C LEU A 3 -5.42 7.88 -7.41
N PRO A 4 -4.46 8.38 -6.62
CA PRO A 4 -3.15 8.74 -7.14
C PRO A 4 -2.46 7.54 -7.78
N ALA A 5 -1.82 7.74 -8.94
CA ALA A 5 -1.23 6.66 -9.74
C ALA A 5 -0.09 5.95 -9.00
N GLU A 6 0.65 6.69 -8.18
CA GLU A 6 1.75 6.19 -7.37
C GLU A 6 1.29 5.13 -6.35
N TRP A 7 0.05 5.18 -5.86
CA TRP A 7 -0.43 4.17 -4.91
C TRP A 7 -0.70 2.82 -5.58
N THR A 8 -0.92 2.82 -6.89
CA THR A 8 -1.19 1.62 -7.69
C THR A 8 0.04 1.12 -8.46
N ALA A 9 1.18 1.79 -8.31
CA ALA A 9 2.43 1.36 -8.92
C ALA A 9 2.94 0.06 -8.28
N ASP A 10 3.71 -0.72 -9.04
CA ASP A 10 4.33 -1.93 -8.54
C ASP A 10 5.39 -1.63 -7.47
N CYS A 11 5.54 -2.55 -6.52
CA CYS A 11 6.64 -2.52 -5.57
C CYS A 11 7.95 -2.90 -6.26
N VAL A 12 8.68 -1.88 -6.74
CA VAL A 12 9.91 -2.09 -7.49
C VAL A 12 11.00 -2.69 -6.59
N VAL A 13 11.49 -3.86 -6.97
CA VAL A 13 12.60 -4.53 -6.29
C VAL A 13 13.91 -3.84 -6.68
N PRO A 14 14.77 -3.45 -5.71
CA PRO A 14 16.06 -2.87 -6.01
C PRO A 14 16.97 -3.87 -6.75
N PRO A 15 17.97 -3.40 -7.53
CA PRO A 15 18.94 -4.30 -8.15
C PRO A 15 19.71 -5.11 -7.11
N VAL A 16 19.93 -6.39 -7.39
CA VAL A 16 20.78 -7.24 -6.55
C VAL A 16 22.24 -6.76 -6.66
N PRO A 17 22.94 -6.49 -5.54
CA PRO A 17 24.31 -6.01 -5.60
C PRO A 17 25.29 -7.12 -6.00
N GLU A 18 26.31 -6.75 -6.78
CA GLU A 18 27.39 -7.64 -7.22
C GLU A 18 28.76 -7.00 -6.88
N PRO A 19 29.63 -7.68 -6.09
CA PRO A 19 29.43 -8.99 -5.47
C PRO A 19 28.45 -8.95 -4.29
N PHE A 20 27.67 -10.02 -4.11
CA PHE A 20 26.73 -10.17 -3.00
C PHE A 20 27.41 -10.55 -1.68
N THR A 21 28.22 -9.64 -1.13
CA THR A 21 28.88 -9.82 0.18
C THR A 21 27.88 -9.76 1.33
N PHE A 22 28.31 -10.17 2.55
CA PHE A 22 27.48 -10.02 3.75
C PHE A 22 27.08 -8.56 4.02
N GLY A 23 28.00 -7.59 3.87
CA GLY A 23 27.67 -6.18 4.03
C GLY A 23 26.65 -5.70 2.99
N ALA A 24 26.85 -6.10 1.73
CA ALA A 24 25.91 -5.78 0.64
C ALA A 24 24.52 -6.39 0.88
N SER A 25 24.43 -7.58 1.50
CA SER A 25 23.15 -8.19 1.83
C SER A 25 22.41 -7.42 2.92
N VAL A 26 23.11 -6.87 3.92
CA VAL A 26 22.51 -6.01 4.94
C VAL A 26 21.91 -4.75 4.28
N ASP A 27 22.68 -4.06 3.44
CA ASP A 27 22.21 -2.86 2.75
C ASP A 27 21.04 -3.16 1.81
N TYR A 28 21.10 -4.28 1.07
CA TYR A 28 20.03 -4.71 0.18
C TYR A 28 18.74 -5.03 0.96
N ASN A 29 18.84 -5.71 2.12
CA ASN A 29 17.67 -5.97 2.96
C ASN A 29 17.06 -4.68 3.53
N LEU A 30 17.87 -3.68 3.89
CA LEU A 30 17.37 -2.37 4.29
C LEU A 30 16.60 -1.68 3.17
N GLN A 31 17.10 -1.74 1.93
CA GLN A 31 16.39 -1.20 0.76
C GLN A 31 15.07 -1.93 0.50
N LEU A 32 15.06 -3.27 0.57
CA LEU A 32 13.85 -4.08 0.44
C LEU A 32 12.79 -3.74 1.50
N LEU A 33 13.22 -3.56 2.75
CA LEU A 33 12.31 -3.15 3.85
C LEU A 33 11.71 -1.75 3.60
N ALA A 34 12.48 -0.82 3.04
CA ALA A 34 11.99 0.50 2.67
C ALA A 34 10.93 0.44 1.57
N VAL A 35 11.13 -0.39 0.53
CA VAL A 35 10.14 -0.63 -0.53
C VAL A 35 8.85 -1.21 0.05
N ILE A 36 8.95 -2.24 0.89
CA ILE A 36 7.79 -2.87 1.54
C ILE A 36 7.03 -1.85 2.40
N LYS A 37 7.75 -1.02 3.17
CA LYS A 37 7.15 0.03 4.00
C LYS A 37 6.31 0.98 3.16
N ASN A 38 6.87 1.51 2.06
CA ASN A 38 6.17 2.47 1.20
C ASN A 38 4.93 1.82 0.57
N CYS A 39 5.07 0.62 -0.01
CA CYS A 39 3.95 -0.11 -0.57
C CYS A 39 2.83 -0.39 0.44
N ASN A 40 3.17 -0.66 1.70
CA ASN A 40 2.17 -0.86 2.75
C ASN A 40 1.42 0.43 3.10
N VAL A 41 2.10 1.60 3.05
CA VAL A 41 1.45 2.91 3.20
C VAL A 41 0.46 3.15 2.06
N ASP A 42 0.87 2.89 0.82
CA ASP A 42 0.02 3.05 -0.36
C ASP A 42 -1.24 2.16 -0.27
N LYS A 43 -1.06 0.88 0.08
CA LYS A 43 -2.19 -0.04 0.33
C LYS A 43 -3.12 0.45 1.44
N ALA A 44 -2.58 1.03 2.51
CA ALA A 44 -3.40 1.60 3.58
C ALA A 44 -4.21 2.81 3.09
N ASN A 45 -3.60 3.66 2.26
CA ASN A 45 -4.26 4.82 1.67
C ASN A 45 -5.39 4.39 0.71
N ILE A 46 -5.14 3.39 -0.14
CA ILE A 46 -6.16 2.80 -1.01
C ILE A 46 -7.33 2.27 -0.19
N ARG A 47 -7.08 1.47 0.86
CA ARG A 47 -8.15 0.93 1.73
C ARG A 47 -9.00 2.02 2.35
N ARG A 48 -8.40 3.13 2.81
CA ARG A 48 -9.14 4.27 3.36
C ARG A 48 -9.99 4.96 2.30
N ALA A 49 -9.45 5.18 1.11
CA ALA A 49 -10.18 5.79 0.00
C ALA A 49 -11.35 4.92 -0.47
N GLU A 50 -11.17 3.60 -0.52
CA GLU A 50 -12.26 2.67 -0.85
C GLU A 50 -13.33 2.63 0.25
N ALA A 51 -12.94 2.63 1.53
CA ALA A 51 -13.89 2.70 2.62
C ALA A 51 -14.74 3.97 2.55
N GLN A 52 -14.13 5.12 2.26
CA GLN A 52 -14.85 6.38 2.04
C GLN A 52 -15.85 6.28 0.88
N ARG A 53 -15.44 5.72 -0.27
CA ARG A 53 -16.34 5.48 -1.40
C ARG A 53 -17.52 4.58 -1.05
N GLN A 54 -17.29 3.52 -0.26
CA GLN A 54 -18.34 2.64 0.22
C GLN A 54 -19.31 3.37 1.16
N HIS A 55 -18.79 4.17 2.10
CA HIS A 55 -19.62 5.00 2.97
C HIS A 55 -20.49 5.98 2.17
N GLU A 56 -19.91 6.70 1.22
CA GLU A 56 -20.65 7.60 0.32
C GLU A 56 -21.72 6.85 -0.48
N PHE A 57 -21.39 5.69 -1.05
CA PHE A 57 -22.34 4.86 -1.79
C PHE A 57 -23.50 4.40 -0.89
N THR A 58 -23.22 3.91 0.32
CA THR A 58 -24.28 3.50 1.27
C THR A 58 -25.16 4.66 1.70
N ALA A 59 -24.58 5.85 1.92
CA ALA A 59 -25.32 7.05 2.27
C ALA A 59 -26.28 7.49 1.15
N VAL A 60 -25.84 7.43 -0.11
CA VAL A 60 -26.68 7.73 -1.28
C VAL A 60 -27.75 6.65 -1.50
N ALA A 61 -27.43 5.38 -1.27
CA ALA A 61 -28.35 4.26 -1.47
C ALA A 61 -29.40 4.09 -0.36
N GLY A 62 -29.41 4.94 0.69
CA GLY A 62 -30.36 4.87 1.80
C GLY A 62 -30.35 3.54 2.58
N THR A 63 -29.30 2.72 2.40
CA THR A 63 -29.20 1.39 3.00
C THR A 63 -28.43 1.49 4.32
N PRO A 64 -28.94 0.96 5.44
CA PRO A 64 -28.25 1.09 6.73
C PRO A 64 -26.88 0.39 6.66
N ALA A 65 -25.82 1.14 6.94
CA ALA A 65 -24.46 0.63 6.97
C ALA A 65 -24.35 -0.53 7.96
N VAL A 66 -23.93 -1.71 7.50
CA VAL A 66 -23.63 -2.86 8.35
C VAL A 66 -22.40 -2.50 9.19
N PRO A 67 -22.46 -2.55 10.53
CA PRO A 67 -21.33 -2.16 11.37
C PRO A 67 -20.17 -3.14 11.18
N ALA A 68 -18.96 -2.58 11.02
CA ALA A 68 -17.72 -3.36 11.01
C ALA A 68 -17.57 -4.08 12.35
N ARG A 69 -17.48 -5.41 12.33
CA ARG A 69 -17.28 -6.24 13.52
C ARG A 69 -15.93 -5.89 14.18
N THR A 70 -16.00 -5.55 15.47
CA THR A 70 -14.87 -5.40 16.41
C THR A 70 -14.18 -6.72 16.70
#